data_AF-A0A2S2C6R7-F1
#
_entry.id   AF-A0A2S2C6R7-F1
#
_cell.length_a   1.000
_cell.length_b   1.000
_cell.length_c   1.000
_cell.angle_alpha   90.00
_cell.angle_beta   90.00
_cell.angle_gamma   90.00
#
_symmetry.space_group_name_H-M   'P 1'
#
loop_
_entity.id
_entity.type
_entity.pdbx_description
1 polymer ?
#
loop_
_entity_poly.entity_id
_entity_poly.type
_entity_poly.pdbx_seq_one_letter_code
_entity_poly.pdbx_strand_id
1 'polypeptide(L)'
;MPVRKRCVTTRIKVTLVATRRLKAILIETVIPVVNADSAIDPRHFRNVLGNFPTGVVAITSTDECDKPVGMAVGSFTSVSLDPPLVAFFPDKVSTTFPTIERSGRFCVSILNAQQQDVCRRLSLKGVDKFANISWTPAGSGAPRIDGAIGWIDCDIDTVHDAGDHYIVVGRVRDLQVETDHSPLIFFQGGYGRFASTSLTAPAEADLFQQLRYVDRIRDEMSTLANEFEGECCASTAIGDQLVLIGSSVADRLRTAPHTRLGQRMPFLPPLAVPLIAWEDSSKVTRWMSSSREVLDQDALAAAVDRVRDRGWSLVLESDQQRRFERAVAALPLRDASREQTLELTAATKSLILDDYEPALIHPDRKYDVRVMSVPVFDDRGSAVLLLSLYKLGRPLSGAEINDCCARLVTVAAAATAAIGGAPPP
;
A
#
# COMPACT_ATOMS: atom_id res chain seq x y z
N MET A 1 -21.78 52.37 10.48
CA MET A 1 -23.22 52.11 10.70
C MET A 1 -23.45 50.60 10.62
N PRO A 2 -23.80 49.90 11.72
CA PRO A 2 -24.01 48.47 11.68
C PRO A 2 -25.45 48.12 11.30
N VAL A 3 -25.60 47.10 10.45
CA VAL A 3 -26.85 46.55 9.94
C VAL A 3 -27.49 45.63 10.99
N ARG A 4 -28.76 45.90 11.33
CA ARG A 4 -29.59 45.12 12.27
C ARG A 4 -29.87 43.71 11.75
N LYS A 5 -29.54 42.67 12.52
CA LYS A 5 -30.02 41.30 12.28
C LYS A 5 -31.45 41.16 12.82
N ARG A 6 -32.38 40.67 11.99
CA ARG A 6 -33.78 40.39 12.38
C ARG A 6 -33.83 39.13 13.24
N CYS A 7 -34.46 39.24 14.41
CA CYS A 7 -34.82 38.12 15.27
C CYS A 7 -36.09 37.47 14.71
N VAL A 8 -36.06 36.19 14.37
CA VAL A 8 -37.24 35.42 13.98
C VAL A 8 -37.78 34.75 15.25
N THR A 9 -38.99 35.14 15.66
CA THR A 9 -39.64 34.62 16.87
C THR A 9 -40.60 33.50 16.49
N THR A 10 -40.29 32.25 16.85
CA THR A 10 -41.23 31.12 16.69
C THR A 10 -42.05 30.98 17.96
N ARG A 11 -43.38 31.13 17.87
CA ARG A 11 -44.30 30.94 19.00
C ARG A 11 -44.70 29.47 19.10
N ILE A 12 -44.25 28.77 20.14
CA ILE A 12 -44.75 27.44 20.47
C ILE A 12 -45.84 27.59 21.54
N LYS A 13 -47.06 27.13 21.23
CA LYS A 13 -48.22 27.20 22.13
C LYS A 13 -48.34 25.88 22.87
N VAL A 14 -47.85 25.81 24.11
CA VAL A 14 -48.05 24.64 24.98
C VAL A 14 -49.33 24.87 25.80
N THR A 15 -50.36 24.05 25.56
CA THR A 15 -51.61 24.07 26.35
C THR A 15 -51.51 23.06 27.49
N LEU A 16 -51.29 23.55 28.70
CA LEU A 16 -51.46 22.75 29.92
C LEU A 16 -52.94 22.78 30.32
N VAL A 17 -53.58 21.61 30.31
CA VAL A 17 -54.93 21.43 30.87
C VAL A 17 -54.81 21.31 32.38
N ALA A 18 -55.23 22.36 33.10
CA ALA A 18 -55.29 22.36 34.57
C ALA A 18 -56.74 22.29 35.06
N THR A 19 -57.05 21.28 35.89
CA THR A 19 -58.31 21.20 36.63
C THR A 19 -58.37 22.24 37.74
N ARG A 20 -59.38 23.12 37.63
CA ARG A 20 -60.03 24.01 38.63
C ARG A 20 -59.14 24.73 39.67
N ARG A 21 -59.17 26.07 39.54
CA ARG A 21 -58.78 27.14 40.47
C ARG A 21 -57.28 27.37 40.69
N LEU A 22 -56.65 28.11 39.76
CA LEU A 22 -55.58 29.07 40.04
C LEU A 22 -55.53 30.11 38.91
N LYS A 23 -55.36 31.40 39.25
CA LYS A 23 -55.24 32.52 38.30
C LYS A 23 -54.02 32.29 37.40
N ALA A 24 -54.19 32.39 36.09
CA ALA A 24 -53.10 32.31 35.13
C ALA A 24 -52.16 33.53 35.30
N ILE A 25 -50.94 33.28 35.74
CA ILE A 25 -49.83 34.24 35.68
C ILE A 25 -49.10 33.94 34.37
N LEU A 26 -49.10 34.90 33.44
CA LEU A 26 -48.34 34.81 32.20
C LEU A 26 -46.88 35.15 32.53
N ILE A 27 -46.03 34.14 32.71
CA ILE A 27 -44.58 34.36 32.84
C ILE A 27 -44.02 34.28 31.41
N GLU A 28 -43.68 35.44 30.83
CA GLU A 28 -42.84 35.48 29.63
C GLU A 28 -41.41 35.09 30.03
N THR A 29 -41.13 33.79 30.01
CA THR A 29 -39.75 33.30 30.13
C THR A 29 -39.09 33.44 28.77
N VAL A 30 -38.24 34.46 28.61
CA VAL A 30 -37.22 34.46 27.57
C VAL A 30 -36.25 33.34 27.94
N ILE A 31 -36.41 32.16 27.34
CA ILE A 31 -35.39 31.12 27.38
C ILE A 31 -34.31 31.59 26.40
N PRO A 32 -33.10 31.96 26.86
CA PRO A 32 -31.99 32.09 25.93
C PRO A 32 -31.82 30.70 25.31
N VAL A 33 -31.90 30.61 23.98
CA VAL A 33 -31.32 29.45 23.28
C VAL A 33 -29.82 29.57 23.52
N VAL A 34 -29.37 29.00 24.63
CA VAL A 34 -27.97 28.76 24.89
C VAL A 34 -27.59 27.72 23.83
N ASN A 35 -26.79 28.11 22.84
CA ASN A 35 -26.04 27.14 22.07
C ASN A 35 -25.21 26.38 23.10
N ALA A 36 -25.60 25.14 23.40
CA ALA A 36 -24.82 24.30 24.28
C ALA A 36 -23.44 24.13 23.66
N ASP A 37 -22.44 24.60 24.40
CA ASP A 37 -21.02 24.45 24.13
C ASP A 37 -20.71 23.04 23.63
N SER A 38 -20.08 22.89 22.47
CA SER A 38 -19.46 21.61 22.15
C SER A 38 -18.27 21.44 23.10
N ALA A 39 -18.46 20.65 24.16
CA ALA A 39 -17.39 20.28 25.09
C ALA A 39 -16.21 19.56 24.41
N ILE A 40 -16.34 19.21 23.14
CA ILE A 40 -15.34 18.53 22.32
C ILE A 40 -14.61 19.54 21.44
N ASP A 41 -13.30 19.64 21.62
CA ASP A 41 -12.43 20.43 20.76
C ASP A 41 -12.45 19.90 19.30
N PRO A 42 -12.72 20.74 18.29
CA PRO A 42 -12.79 20.31 16.89
C PRO A 42 -11.48 19.72 16.33
N ARG A 43 -10.32 20.08 16.88
CA ARG A 43 -9.05 19.44 16.47
C ARG A 43 -8.95 18.05 17.07
N HIS A 44 -9.27 17.90 18.36
CA HIS A 44 -9.32 16.59 19.02
C HIS A 44 -10.30 15.65 18.33
N PHE A 45 -11.51 16.11 17.98
CA PHE A 45 -12.49 15.33 17.23
C PHE A 45 -11.93 14.80 15.90
N ARG A 46 -11.32 15.69 15.10
CA ARG A 46 -10.67 15.31 13.82
C ARG A 46 -9.50 14.36 14.01
N ASN A 47 -8.70 14.55 15.05
CA ASN A 47 -7.57 13.67 15.34
C ASN A 47 -8.05 12.27 15.72
N VAL A 48 -9.11 12.15 16.52
CA VAL A 48 -9.70 10.85 16.89
C VAL A 48 -10.31 10.17 15.66
N LEU A 49 -11.14 10.87 14.89
CA LEU A 49 -11.77 10.32 13.69
C LEU A 49 -10.76 10.00 12.58
N GLY A 50 -9.62 10.69 12.52
CA GLY A 50 -8.54 10.39 11.59
C GLY A 50 -7.92 9.00 11.78
N ASN A 51 -8.23 8.30 12.89
CA ASN A 51 -7.82 6.91 13.12
C ASN A 51 -8.76 5.88 12.45
N PHE A 52 -9.87 6.30 11.85
CA PHE A 52 -10.72 5.45 11.05
C PHE A 52 -10.34 5.61 9.57
N PRO A 53 -9.56 4.68 8.98
CA PRO A 53 -9.14 4.80 7.59
C PRO A 53 -10.33 4.72 6.65
N THR A 54 -10.29 5.49 5.58
CA THR A 54 -11.34 5.51 4.55
C THR A 54 -10.72 5.29 3.18
N GLY A 55 -11.46 4.62 2.29
CA GLY A 55 -11.20 4.73 0.86
C GLY A 55 -11.55 6.14 0.38
N VAL A 56 -10.98 6.54 -0.75
CA VAL A 56 -11.30 7.82 -1.39
C VAL A 56 -12.06 7.58 -2.68
N VAL A 57 -13.17 8.30 -2.85
CA VAL A 57 -13.95 8.25 -4.09
C VAL A 57 -14.09 9.65 -4.71
N ALA A 58 -14.19 9.70 -6.02
CA ALA A 58 -14.67 10.87 -6.74
C ALA A 58 -16.19 10.77 -6.90
N ILE A 59 -16.92 11.80 -6.45
CA ILE A 59 -18.34 11.99 -6.74
C ILE A 59 -18.43 13.00 -7.89
N THR A 60 -19.05 12.60 -8.99
CA THR A 60 -19.09 13.39 -10.22
C THR A 60 -20.52 13.51 -10.75
N SER A 61 -20.78 14.59 -11.48
CA SER A 61 -21.99 14.78 -12.27
C SER A 61 -21.71 15.76 -13.41
N THR A 62 -22.74 16.18 -14.13
CA THR A 62 -22.68 17.27 -15.10
C THR A 62 -23.53 18.45 -14.66
N ASP A 63 -23.13 19.66 -15.08
CA ASP A 63 -23.97 20.85 -14.94
C ASP A 63 -25.01 20.94 -16.07
N GLU A 64 -25.79 22.03 -16.09
CA GLU A 64 -26.85 22.28 -17.07
C GLU A 64 -26.33 22.44 -18.51
N CYS A 65 -25.03 22.60 -18.69
CA CYS A 65 -24.34 22.73 -19.98
C CYS A 65 -23.51 21.47 -20.32
N ASP A 66 -23.80 20.34 -19.67
CA ASP A 66 -23.08 19.06 -19.79
C ASP A 66 -21.59 19.15 -19.43
N LYS A 67 -21.16 20.15 -18.65
CA LYS A 67 -19.78 20.25 -18.18
C LYS A 67 -19.58 19.40 -16.93
N PRO A 68 -18.45 18.66 -16.84
CA PRO A 68 -18.19 17.79 -15.71
C PRO A 68 -17.95 18.62 -14.43
N VAL A 69 -18.59 18.19 -13.35
CA VAL A 69 -18.38 18.70 -12.00
C VAL A 69 -18.08 17.53 -11.06
N GLY A 70 -17.30 17.79 -10.01
CA GLY A 70 -16.95 16.71 -9.09
C GLY A 70 -16.19 17.15 -7.84
N MET A 71 -16.20 16.26 -6.86
CA MET A 71 -15.54 16.40 -5.57
C MET A 71 -14.97 15.07 -5.10
N ALA A 72 -13.85 15.10 -4.39
CA ALA A 72 -13.33 13.93 -3.70
C ALA A 72 -13.96 13.85 -2.30
N VAL A 73 -14.36 12.64 -1.88
CA VAL A 73 -14.89 12.39 -0.54
C VAL A 73 -14.29 11.10 0.04
N GLY A 74 -14.01 11.13 1.34
CA GLY A 74 -13.70 9.93 2.14
C GLY A 74 -14.90 9.42 2.93
N SER A 75 -16.06 10.07 2.83
CA SER A 75 -17.26 9.79 3.61
C SER A 75 -18.21 8.77 2.96
N PHE A 76 -17.78 8.12 1.87
CA PHE A 76 -18.61 7.21 1.11
C PHE A 76 -18.87 5.88 1.86
N THR A 77 -20.12 5.38 1.81
CA THR A 77 -20.49 4.11 2.43
C THR A 77 -21.64 3.42 1.69
N SER A 78 -21.69 2.08 1.77
CA SER A 78 -22.89 1.31 1.41
C SER A 78 -23.96 1.46 2.49
N VAL A 79 -25.23 1.50 2.10
CA VAL A 79 -26.38 1.68 3.01
C VAL A 79 -27.33 0.48 3.00
N SER A 80 -27.68 -0.05 1.83
CA SER A 80 -28.66 -1.13 1.70
C SER A 80 -28.37 -1.99 0.48
N LEU A 81 -28.75 -3.27 0.54
CA LEU A 81 -28.72 -4.20 -0.59
C LEU A 81 -30.05 -4.25 -1.35
N ASP A 82 -31.18 -4.16 -0.64
CA ASP A 82 -32.52 -4.16 -1.26
C ASP A 82 -33.43 -3.09 -0.60
N PRO A 83 -33.69 -1.94 -1.27
CA PRO A 83 -33.10 -1.55 -2.55
C PRO A 83 -31.59 -1.26 -2.42
N PRO A 84 -30.81 -1.29 -3.52
CA PRO A 84 -29.38 -1.01 -3.48
C PRO A 84 -29.13 0.48 -3.27
N LEU A 85 -28.61 0.84 -2.09
CA LEU A 85 -28.38 2.22 -1.67
C LEU A 85 -26.94 2.45 -1.21
N VAL A 86 -26.42 3.63 -1.54
CA VAL A 86 -25.12 4.16 -1.09
C VAL A 86 -25.30 5.56 -0.51
N ALA A 87 -24.32 6.06 0.25
CA ALA A 87 -24.35 7.43 0.76
C ALA A 87 -22.99 8.10 0.75
N PHE A 88 -23.01 9.43 0.68
CA PHE A 88 -21.85 10.30 0.91
C PHE A 88 -22.27 11.58 1.63
N PHE A 89 -21.31 12.24 2.29
CA PHE A 89 -21.59 13.39 3.17
C PHE A 89 -20.85 14.64 2.69
N PRO A 90 -21.46 15.48 1.84
CA PRO A 90 -20.87 16.75 1.42
C PRO A 90 -21.06 17.85 2.47
N ASP A 91 -20.06 18.72 2.60
CA ASP A 91 -20.13 19.93 3.43
C ASP A 91 -21.19 20.90 2.87
N LYS A 92 -21.98 21.53 3.74
CA LYS A 92 -22.96 22.56 3.37
C LYS A 92 -22.36 23.76 2.66
N VAL A 93 -21.06 24.04 2.83
CA VAL A 93 -20.35 25.11 2.10
C VAL A 93 -19.72 24.64 0.78
N SER A 94 -19.98 23.41 0.34
CA SER A 94 -19.52 22.89 -0.94
C SER A 94 -20.05 23.72 -2.11
N THR A 95 -19.17 24.13 -3.02
CA THR A 95 -19.57 24.80 -4.26
C THR A 95 -19.93 23.81 -5.37
N THR A 96 -19.64 22.52 -5.18
CA THR A 96 -19.91 21.46 -6.18
C THR A 96 -21.23 20.77 -5.92
N PHE A 97 -21.58 20.52 -4.65
CA PHE A 97 -22.76 19.74 -4.29
C PHE A 97 -24.09 20.32 -4.81
N PRO A 98 -24.35 21.64 -4.78
CA PRO A 98 -25.60 22.19 -5.31
C PRO A 98 -25.82 21.91 -6.81
N THR A 99 -24.76 21.68 -7.59
CA THR A 99 -24.89 21.28 -9.00
C THR A 99 -25.22 19.80 -9.12
N ILE A 100 -24.57 18.95 -8.31
CA ILE A 100 -24.87 17.52 -8.24
C ILE A 100 -26.32 17.30 -7.81
N GLU A 101 -26.78 18.00 -6.77
CA GLU A 101 -28.16 17.96 -6.27
C GLU A 101 -29.17 18.34 -7.36
N ARG A 102 -28.94 19.45 -8.07
CA ARG A 102 -29.80 19.89 -9.20
C ARG A 102 -29.84 18.90 -10.36
N SER A 103 -28.72 18.21 -10.64
CA SER A 103 -28.67 17.20 -11.69
C SER A 103 -29.49 15.95 -11.36
N GLY A 104 -29.73 15.67 -10.07
CA GLY A 104 -30.43 14.48 -9.57
C GLY A 104 -29.67 13.16 -9.74
N ARG A 105 -28.47 13.18 -10.33
CA ARG A 105 -27.66 12.00 -10.66
C ARG A 105 -26.21 12.21 -10.29
N PHE A 106 -25.51 11.13 -10.00
CA PHE A 106 -24.07 11.16 -9.77
C PHE A 106 -23.42 9.82 -10.06
N CYS A 107 -22.15 9.86 -10.43
CA CYS A 107 -21.30 8.68 -10.49
C CYS A 107 -20.29 8.72 -9.34
N VAL A 108 -20.07 7.57 -8.71
CA VAL A 108 -18.98 7.34 -7.78
C VAL A 108 -17.87 6.64 -8.55
N SER A 109 -16.64 7.14 -8.49
CA SER A 109 -15.45 6.43 -8.99
C SER A 109 -14.53 6.12 -7.81
N ILE A 110 -14.27 4.84 -7.55
CA ILE A 110 -13.41 4.38 -6.44
C ILE A 110 -11.95 4.55 -6.86
N LEU A 111 -11.23 5.49 -6.25
CA LEU A 111 -9.89 5.86 -6.70
C LEU A 111 -8.84 4.83 -6.28
N ASN A 112 -7.92 4.53 -7.19
CA ASN A 112 -6.77 3.68 -6.89
C ASN A 112 -5.60 4.49 -6.29
N ALA A 113 -4.64 3.80 -5.67
CA ALA A 113 -3.51 4.41 -4.96
C ALA A 113 -2.61 5.34 -5.82
N GLN A 114 -2.64 5.22 -7.15
CA GLN A 114 -1.89 6.07 -8.08
C GLN A 114 -2.62 7.38 -8.41
N GLN A 115 -3.94 7.46 -8.15
CA GLN A 115 -4.80 8.60 -8.49
C GLN A 115 -4.87 9.66 -7.36
N GLN A 116 -3.78 9.82 -6.60
CA GLN A 116 -3.69 10.85 -5.56
C GLN A 116 -3.82 12.27 -6.14
N ASP A 117 -3.27 12.48 -7.33
CA ASP A 117 -3.34 13.73 -8.09
C ASP A 117 -4.78 14.09 -8.48
N VAL A 118 -5.56 13.11 -8.96
CA VAL A 118 -7.00 13.25 -9.24
C VAL A 118 -7.75 13.70 -7.98
N CYS A 119 -7.53 13.02 -6.85
CA CYS A 119 -8.15 13.37 -5.57
C CYS A 119 -7.83 14.81 -5.14
N ARG A 120 -6.54 15.20 -5.19
CA ARG A 120 -6.10 16.55 -4.84
C ARG A 120 -6.76 17.60 -5.74
N ARG A 121 -6.84 17.33 -7.05
CA ARG A 121 -7.41 18.26 -8.02
C ARG A 121 -8.91 18.45 -7.82
N LEU A 122 -9.66 17.37 -7.57
CA LEU A 122 -11.10 17.43 -7.26
C LEU A 122 -11.42 18.16 -5.95
N SER A 123 -10.43 18.29 -5.06
CA SER A 123 -10.54 19.01 -3.79
C SER A 123 -10.26 20.52 -3.89
N LEU A 124 -9.74 21.01 -5.03
CA LEU A 124 -9.45 22.44 -5.23
C LEU A 124 -10.73 23.27 -5.37
N LYS A 125 -10.65 24.58 -5.10
CA LYS A 125 -11.76 25.54 -5.28
C LYS A 125 -11.45 26.51 -6.42
N GLY A 126 -12.46 26.85 -7.23
CA GLY A 126 -12.37 27.93 -8.22
C GLY A 126 -11.51 27.66 -9.46
N VAL A 127 -11.19 26.40 -9.75
CA VAL A 127 -10.41 26.01 -10.93
C VAL A 127 -11.19 25.01 -11.78
N ASP A 128 -10.82 24.85 -13.05
CA ASP A 128 -11.26 23.72 -13.87
C ASP A 128 -10.63 22.43 -13.32
N LYS A 129 -11.42 21.70 -12.54
CA LYS A 129 -10.99 20.46 -11.88
C LYS A 129 -10.70 19.35 -12.89
N PHE A 130 -11.35 19.36 -14.06
CA PHE A 130 -11.31 18.25 -15.02
C PHE A 130 -10.30 18.43 -16.16
N ALA A 131 -9.65 19.59 -16.28
CA ALA A 131 -8.75 19.89 -17.40
C ALA A 131 -7.65 18.83 -17.68
N ASN A 132 -7.21 18.02 -16.70
CA ASN A 132 -6.31 16.88 -16.93
C ASN A 132 -6.80 15.60 -16.21
N ILE A 133 -8.11 15.40 -16.11
CA ILE A 133 -8.68 14.16 -15.59
C ILE A 133 -9.40 13.49 -16.75
N SER A 134 -8.93 12.33 -17.17
CA SER A 134 -9.63 11.51 -18.17
C SER A 134 -10.86 10.87 -17.56
N TRP A 135 -11.97 10.91 -18.31
CA TRP A 135 -13.24 10.35 -17.88
C TRP A 135 -14.08 9.91 -19.06
N THR A 136 -14.95 8.93 -18.80
CA THR A 136 -15.93 8.40 -19.74
C THR A 136 -17.33 8.60 -19.15
N PRO A 137 -18.39 8.95 -19.92
CA PRO A 137 -19.73 9.05 -19.36
C PRO A 137 -20.27 7.68 -18.91
N ALA A 138 -20.89 7.63 -17.73
CA ALA A 138 -21.72 6.51 -17.30
C ALA A 138 -23.07 6.50 -18.05
N GLY A 139 -23.91 5.49 -17.79
CA GLY A 139 -25.25 5.40 -18.39
C GLY A 139 -26.14 6.60 -18.08
N SER A 140 -25.98 7.22 -16.90
CA SER A 140 -26.65 8.47 -16.54
C SER A 140 -26.06 9.72 -17.21
N GLY A 141 -24.90 9.63 -17.86
CA GLY A 141 -24.12 10.77 -18.37
C GLY A 141 -23.15 11.37 -17.36
N ALA A 142 -23.18 10.96 -16.09
CA ALA A 142 -22.22 11.42 -15.09
C ALA A 142 -20.79 10.92 -15.40
N PRO A 143 -19.73 11.73 -15.17
CA PRO A 143 -18.35 11.34 -15.48
C PRO A 143 -17.81 10.17 -14.63
N ARG A 144 -17.51 9.02 -15.22
CA ARG A 144 -16.68 7.98 -14.59
C ARG A 144 -15.21 8.30 -14.81
N ILE A 145 -14.42 8.36 -13.74
CA ILE A 145 -12.97 8.62 -13.84
C ILE A 145 -12.27 7.38 -14.41
N ASP A 146 -11.47 7.57 -15.46
CA ASP A 146 -10.74 6.47 -16.09
C ASP A 146 -9.61 5.94 -15.20
N GLY A 147 -9.41 4.62 -15.20
CA GLY A 147 -8.43 3.92 -14.35
C GLY A 147 -8.84 3.77 -12.89
N ALA A 148 -10.03 4.24 -12.48
CA ALA A 148 -10.59 3.93 -11.17
C ALA A 148 -10.75 2.41 -10.97
N ILE A 149 -10.78 1.95 -9.71
CA ILE A 149 -10.97 0.53 -9.36
C ILE A 149 -12.32 0.02 -9.86
N GLY A 150 -13.33 0.86 -9.70
CA GLY A 150 -14.68 0.58 -10.12
C GLY A 150 -15.53 1.83 -9.98
N TRP A 151 -16.77 1.72 -10.42
CA TRP A 151 -17.70 2.84 -10.43
C TRP A 151 -19.11 2.39 -10.08
N ILE A 152 -19.91 3.35 -9.62
CA ILE A 152 -21.29 3.15 -9.17
C ILE A 152 -22.11 4.34 -9.70
N ASP A 153 -23.01 4.08 -10.62
CA ASP A 153 -23.90 5.09 -11.21
C ASP A 153 -25.21 5.18 -10.42
N CYS A 154 -25.62 6.38 -10.02
CA CYS A 154 -26.66 6.59 -9.01
C CYS A 154 -27.66 7.68 -9.38
N ASP A 155 -28.89 7.52 -8.90
CA ASP A 155 -29.85 8.60 -8.66
C ASP A 155 -29.73 9.12 -7.24
N ILE A 156 -29.97 10.42 -7.02
CA ILE A 156 -30.23 10.92 -5.67
C ILE A 156 -31.62 10.43 -5.23
N ASP A 157 -31.66 9.66 -4.14
CA ASP A 157 -32.89 9.12 -3.54
C ASP A 157 -33.41 10.09 -2.47
N THR A 158 -32.56 10.47 -1.51
CA THR A 158 -32.89 11.46 -0.47
C THR A 158 -31.69 12.31 -0.05
N VAL A 159 -31.97 13.51 0.48
CA VAL A 159 -30.97 14.38 1.12
C VAL A 159 -31.48 14.78 2.50
N HIS A 160 -30.69 14.53 3.54
CA HIS A 160 -31.02 14.86 4.93
C HIS A 160 -30.06 15.90 5.50
N ASP A 161 -30.57 16.80 6.35
CA ASP A 161 -29.76 17.76 7.10
C ASP A 161 -29.02 17.06 8.25
N ALA A 162 -27.70 17.26 8.35
CA ALA A 162 -26.86 16.63 9.37
C ALA A 162 -25.76 17.57 9.87
N GLY A 163 -26.14 18.57 10.67
CA GLY A 163 -25.18 19.49 11.30
C GLY A 163 -24.56 20.46 10.29
N ASP A 164 -23.26 20.38 10.06
CA ASP A 164 -22.54 21.15 9.03
C ASP A 164 -22.40 20.42 7.68
N HIS A 165 -22.92 19.19 7.58
CA HIS A 165 -22.95 18.38 6.36
C HIS A 165 -24.40 18.01 5.96
N TYR A 166 -24.54 17.49 4.75
CA TYR A 166 -25.72 16.73 4.33
C TYR A 166 -25.45 15.23 4.37
N ILE A 167 -26.50 14.43 4.51
CA ILE A 167 -26.48 12.99 4.20
C ILE A 167 -27.19 12.81 2.87
N VAL A 168 -26.45 12.46 1.83
CA VAL A 168 -26.99 12.21 0.50
C VAL A 168 -27.06 10.71 0.29
N VAL A 169 -28.27 10.19 0.12
CA VAL A 169 -28.52 8.79 -0.19
C VAL A 169 -28.75 8.67 -1.69
N GLY A 170 -28.03 7.75 -2.33
CA GLY A 170 -28.20 7.45 -3.74
C GLY A 170 -28.70 6.03 -3.98
N ARG A 171 -29.62 5.90 -4.93
CA ARG A 171 -30.09 4.63 -5.45
C ARG A 171 -29.22 4.19 -6.60
N VAL A 172 -28.63 3.00 -6.49
CA VAL A 172 -27.71 2.47 -7.50
C VAL A 172 -28.49 2.00 -8.72
N ARG A 173 -28.05 2.45 -9.90
CA ARG A 173 -28.55 2.02 -11.22
C ARG A 173 -27.73 0.89 -11.78
N ASP A 174 -26.42 1.06 -11.74
CA ASP A 174 -25.42 0.19 -12.33
C ASP A 174 -24.09 0.35 -11.59
N LEU A 175 -23.28 -0.71 -11.59
CA LEU A 175 -21.97 -0.71 -10.95
C LEU A 175 -21.07 -1.77 -11.58
N GLN A 176 -19.77 -1.47 -11.63
CA GLN A 176 -18.79 -2.38 -12.23
C GLN A 176 -17.43 -2.21 -11.57
N VAL A 177 -16.72 -3.33 -11.39
CA VAL A 177 -15.28 -3.35 -11.10
C VAL A 177 -14.54 -3.33 -12.43
N GLU A 178 -13.58 -2.40 -12.56
CA GLU A 178 -12.81 -2.15 -13.77
C GLU A 178 -11.38 -2.69 -13.67
N THR A 179 -10.75 -2.51 -12.50
CA THR A 179 -9.36 -2.92 -12.27
C THR A 179 -9.19 -3.61 -10.92
N ASP A 180 -8.09 -4.33 -10.75
CA ASP A 180 -7.68 -5.01 -9.53
C ASP A 180 -6.64 -4.21 -8.72
N HIS A 181 -6.49 -2.91 -9.00
CA HIS A 181 -5.53 -2.05 -8.33
C HIS A 181 -5.84 -1.83 -6.84
N SER A 182 -4.80 -1.57 -6.05
CA SER A 182 -4.95 -1.23 -4.62
C SER A 182 -5.65 0.13 -4.44
N PRO A 183 -6.61 0.26 -3.49
CA PRO A 183 -7.35 1.51 -3.25
C PRO A 183 -6.49 2.61 -2.66
N LEU A 184 -6.83 3.86 -3.02
CA LEU A 184 -6.33 5.04 -2.33
C LEU A 184 -6.97 5.11 -0.95
N ILE A 185 -6.13 5.13 0.09
CA ILE A 185 -6.55 5.23 1.49
C ILE A 185 -6.24 6.64 2.01
N PHE A 186 -7.16 7.21 2.77
CA PHE A 186 -6.93 8.41 3.57
C PHE A 186 -6.94 8.04 5.06
N PHE A 187 -5.82 8.33 5.75
CA PHE A 187 -5.60 7.98 7.15
C PHE A 187 -4.76 9.05 7.85
N GLN A 188 -5.19 9.49 9.04
CA GLN A 188 -4.51 10.50 9.86
C GLN A 188 -4.08 11.78 9.10
N GLY A 189 -4.86 12.20 8.10
CA GLY A 189 -4.58 13.41 7.31
C GLY A 189 -3.64 13.18 6.12
N GLY A 190 -3.18 11.96 5.88
CA GLY A 190 -2.30 11.58 4.78
C GLY A 190 -2.95 10.59 3.81
N TYR A 191 -2.33 10.47 2.63
CA TYR A 191 -2.67 9.46 1.63
C TYR A 191 -1.79 8.23 1.80
N GLY A 192 -2.36 7.06 1.55
CA GLY A 192 -1.69 5.77 1.57
C GLY A 192 -2.35 4.77 0.64
N ARG A 193 -1.94 3.51 0.76
CA ARG A 193 -2.48 2.37 0.02
C ARG A 193 -2.89 1.27 0.98
N PHE A 194 -3.85 0.45 0.57
CA PHE A 194 -4.17 -0.77 1.31
C PHE A 194 -3.16 -1.87 0.97
N ALA A 195 -2.66 -2.55 2.00
CA ALA A 195 -1.86 -3.75 1.89
C ALA A 195 -2.50 -4.81 2.80
N SER A 196 -2.99 -5.90 2.20
CA SER A 196 -3.54 -7.02 2.96
C SER A 196 -2.42 -7.79 3.66
N THR A 197 -2.55 -8.02 4.96
CA THR A 197 -1.69 -8.99 5.68
C THR A 197 -2.21 -10.43 5.56
N SER A 198 -3.39 -10.62 4.96
CA SER A 198 -4.07 -11.91 4.80
C SER A 198 -3.71 -12.59 3.47
N LEU A 199 -3.50 -13.91 3.51
CA LEU A 199 -3.17 -14.80 2.38
C LEU A 199 -4.34 -15.08 1.41
N THR A 200 -5.49 -14.42 1.58
CA THR A 200 -6.71 -14.74 0.82
C THR A 200 -7.49 -13.48 0.42
N ALA A 201 -7.00 -12.72 -0.57
CA ALA A 201 -7.77 -11.93 -1.56
C ALA A 201 -6.79 -11.14 -2.48
N PRO A 202 -7.17 -10.85 -3.75
CA PRO A 202 -6.28 -11.05 -4.91
C PRO A 202 -5.58 -9.78 -5.45
N ALA A 203 -4.64 -10.04 -6.39
CA ALA A 203 -3.76 -9.16 -7.15
C ALA A 203 -2.42 -8.72 -6.50
N GLU A 204 -1.71 -9.64 -5.86
CA GLU A 204 -0.23 -9.66 -5.84
C GLU A 204 0.23 -11.08 -6.20
N ALA A 205 1.47 -11.20 -6.72
CA ALA A 205 2.06 -12.42 -7.27
C ALA A 205 1.58 -13.69 -6.56
N ASP A 206 0.94 -14.58 -7.32
CA ASP A 206 0.37 -15.82 -6.80
C ASP A 206 1.45 -16.60 -6.04
N LEU A 207 1.42 -16.53 -4.70
CA LEU A 207 2.33 -17.29 -3.85
C LEU A 207 2.22 -18.78 -4.16
N PHE A 208 1.06 -19.26 -4.62
CA PHE A 208 0.92 -20.65 -5.07
C PHE A 208 1.80 -20.95 -6.28
N GLN A 209 1.94 -20.02 -7.23
CA GLN A 209 2.85 -20.19 -8.36
C GLN A 209 4.31 -20.25 -7.89
N GLN A 210 4.71 -19.36 -6.98
CA GLN A 210 6.07 -19.36 -6.44
C GLN A 210 6.36 -20.63 -5.63
N LEU A 211 5.38 -21.13 -4.86
CA LEU A 211 5.48 -22.41 -4.16
C LEU A 211 5.60 -23.60 -5.12
N ARG A 212 4.89 -23.57 -6.26
CA ARG A 212 5.06 -24.59 -7.32
C ARG A 212 6.46 -24.55 -7.93
N TYR A 213 7.04 -23.37 -8.12
CA TYR A 213 8.43 -23.24 -8.55
C TYR A 213 9.39 -23.82 -7.53
N VAL A 214 9.25 -23.48 -6.25
CA VAL A 214 10.06 -24.05 -5.17
C VAL A 214 9.98 -25.59 -5.14
N ASP A 215 8.78 -26.15 -5.32
CA ASP A 215 8.60 -27.61 -5.34
C ASP A 215 9.34 -28.27 -6.51
N ARG A 216 9.36 -27.61 -7.68
CA ARG A 216 10.09 -28.10 -8.87
C ARG A 216 11.61 -28.02 -8.74
N ILE A 217 12.13 -27.06 -7.99
CA ILE A 217 13.59 -26.84 -7.86
C ILE A 217 14.17 -27.42 -6.56
N ARG A 218 13.42 -28.27 -5.87
CA ARG A 218 13.79 -28.83 -4.57
C ARG A 218 15.10 -29.61 -4.63
N ASP A 219 15.36 -30.30 -5.74
CA ASP A 219 16.56 -31.11 -5.95
C ASP A 219 17.79 -30.22 -6.14
N GLU A 220 17.66 -29.13 -6.90
CA GLU A 220 18.69 -28.09 -7.07
C GLU A 220 19.04 -27.42 -5.74
N MET A 221 18.02 -27.03 -4.96
CA MET A 221 18.23 -26.46 -3.62
C MET A 221 18.96 -27.44 -2.69
N SER A 222 18.59 -28.72 -2.72
CA SER A 222 19.21 -29.76 -1.89
C SER A 222 20.63 -30.08 -2.33
N THR A 223 20.91 -30.00 -3.63
CA THR A 223 22.25 -30.11 -4.19
C THR A 223 23.14 -28.99 -3.66
N LEU A 224 22.70 -27.73 -3.76
CA LEU A 224 23.44 -26.58 -3.24
C LEU A 224 23.68 -26.67 -1.74
N ALA A 225 22.65 -27.02 -0.96
CA ALA A 225 22.77 -27.13 0.49
C ALA A 225 23.86 -28.15 0.87
N ASN A 226 23.83 -29.35 0.28
CA ASN A 226 24.80 -30.40 0.57
C ASN A 226 26.20 -30.11 0.03
N GLU A 227 26.32 -29.58 -1.18
CA GLU A 227 27.61 -29.27 -1.83
C GLU A 227 28.42 -28.24 -1.02
N PHE A 228 27.75 -27.23 -0.48
CA PHE A 228 28.38 -26.17 0.31
C PHE A 228 28.30 -26.39 1.83
N GLU A 229 27.82 -27.56 2.27
CA GLU A 229 27.60 -27.90 3.68
C GLU A 229 26.82 -26.80 4.44
N GLY A 230 25.85 -26.17 3.77
CA GLY A 230 25.15 -24.98 4.22
C GLY A 230 23.63 -25.10 4.19
N GLU A 231 22.96 -23.96 4.14
CA GLU A 231 21.51 -23.86 4.00
C GLU A 231 21.17 -23.08 2.73
N CYS A 232 20.42 -23.69 1.82
CA CYS A 232 19.91 -23.06 0.61
C CYS A 232 18.44 -22.66 0.79
N CYS A 233 18.15 -21.38 0.62
CA CYS A 233 16.84 -20.79 0.83
C CYS A 233 16.29 -20.22 -0.48
N ALA A 234 15.00 -20.39 -0.73
CA ALA A 234 14.30 -19.74 -1.82
C ALA A 234 13.43 -18.61 -1.27
N SER A 235 13.55 -17.42 -1.87
CA SER A 235 12.76 -16.24 -1.51
C SER A 235 12.21 -15.54 -2.75
N THR A 236 11.12 -14.79 -2.60
CA THR A 236 10.47 -14.04 -3.68
C THR A 236 10.05 -12.66 -3.18
N ALA A 237 10.00 -11.67 -4.06
CA ALA A 237 9.37 -10.39 -3.76
C ALA A 237 7.85 -10.49 -3.89
N ILE A 238 7.11 -9.98 -2.90
CA ILE A 238 5.66 -9.80 -2.90
C ILE A 238 5.41 -8.38 -2.39
N GLY A 239 4.94 -7.50 -3.27
CA GLY A 239 4.78 -6.08 -2.95
C GLY A 239 6.13 -5.44 -2.58
N ASP A 240 6.21 -4.89 -1.36
CA ASP A 240 7.42 -4.30 -0.77
C ASP A 240 8.12 -5.23 0.24
N GLN A 241 7.87 -6.54 0.15
CA GLN A 241 8.42 -7.54 1.04
C GLN A 241 9.14 -8.65 0.28
N LEU A 242 10.30 -9.06 0.78
CA LEU A 242 10.92 -10.32 0.43
C LEU A 242 10.38 -11.39 1.38
N VAL A 243 9.87 -12.48 0.82
CA VAL A 243 9.25 -13.58 1.56
C VAL A 243 10.06 -14.84 1.35
N LEU A 244 10.48 -15.47 2.45
CA LEU A 244 11.10 -16.79 2.40
C LEU A 244 10.04 -17.86 2.18
N ILE A 245 10.18 -18.66 1.12
CA ILE A 245 9.15 -19.61 0.68
C ILE A 245 9.66 -21.04 0.50
N GLY A 246 10.98 -21.25 0.56
CA GLY A 246 11.59 -22.58 0.59
C GLY A 246 12.91 -22.59 1.37
N SER A 247 13.27 -23.75 1.91
CA SER A 247 14.57 -23.99 2.55
C SER A 247 14.96 -25.46 2.37
N SER A 248 16.25 -25.69 2.11
CA SER A 248 16.91 -26.99 2.12
C SER A 248 18.22 -26.87 2.89
N VAL A 249 18.51 -27.83 3.74
CA VAL A 249 19.64 -27.80 4.68
C VAL A 249 20.51 -29.02 4.42
N ALA A 250 21.84 -28.85 4.45
CA ALA A 250 22.76 -29.98 4.29
C ALA A 250 22.49 -31.07 5.32
N ASP A 251 22.58 -32.34 4.92
CA ASP A 251 22.31 -33.50 5.79
C ASP A 251 23.20 -33.50 7.06
N ARG A 252 24.39 -32.90 6.97
CA ARG A 252 25.35 -32.80 8.07
C ARG A 252 25.02 -31.70 9.08
N LEU A 253 24.18 -30.72 8.73
CA LEU A 253 23.74 -29.65 9.63
C LEU A 253 22.62 -30.17 10.54
N ARG A 254 23.01 -30.68 11.72
CA ARG A 254 22.10 -31.28 12.73
C ARG A 254 21.22 -30.27 13.50
N THR A 255 21.39 -28.97 13.28
CA THR A 255 20.66 -27.92 14.01
C THR A 255 19.56 -27.31 13.15
N ALA A 256 18.40 -27.04 13.77
CA ALA A 256 17.28 -26.41 13.09
C ALA A 256 17.68 -25.06 12.47
N PRO A 257 17.22 -24.75 11.24
CA PRO A 257 17.52 -23.46 10.61
C PRO A 257 16.95 -22.29 11.43
N HIS A 258 17.66 -21.16 11.46
CA HIS A 258 17.12 -19.90 12.01
C HIS A 258 16.13 -19.25 11.04
N THR A 259 16.18 -19.66 9.77
CA THR A 259 15.33 -19.17 8.69
C THR A 259 13.94 -19.80 8.79
N ARG A 260 12.91 -18.97 8.92
CA ARG A 260 11.52 -19.43 9.09
C ARG A 260 10.77 -19.25 7.78
N LEU A 261 10.18 -20.32 7.23
CA LEU A 261 9.30 -20.19 6.06
C LEU A 261 8.15 -19.22 6.39
N GLY A 262 7.82 -18.37 5.42
CA GLY A 262 6.89 -17.25 5.57
C GLY A 262 7.48 -16.02 6.27
N GLN A 263 8.75 -16.04 6.68
CA GLN A 263 9.42 -14.85 7.21
C GLN A 263 9.50 -13.78 6.13
N ARG A 264 9.13 -12.57 6.53
CA ARG A 264 9.09 -11.38 5.67
C ARG A 264 10.18 -10.41 6.09
N MET A 265 10.83 -9.82 5.11
CA MET A 265 11.78 -8.73 5.29
C MET A 265 11.53 -7.64 4.26
N PRO A 266 11.94 -6.38 4.52
CA PRO A 266 11.73 -5.30 3.56
C PRO A 266 12.39 -5.59 2.20
N PHE A 267 11.65 -5.41 1.11
CA PHE A 267 12.19 -5.43 -0.25
C PHE A 267 12.51 -4.00 -0.68
N LEU A 268 13.68 -3.52 -0.22
CA LEU A 268 14.19 -2.18 -0.49
C LEU A 268 15.72 -2.17 -0.46
N PRO A 269 16.39 -1.17 -1.04
CA PRO A 269 17.86 -1.16 -1.11
C PRO A 269 18.55 -1.12 0.25
N PRO A 270 19.69 -1.84 0.45
CA PRO A 270 20.41 -2.64 -0.54
C PRO A 270 19.95 -4.13 -0.60
N LEU A 271 18.78 -4.46 -0.07
CA LEU A 271 18.32 -5.85 0.07
C LEU A 271 17.81 -6.42 -1.25
N ALA A 272 18.24 -7.64 -1.57
CA ALA A 272 17.74 -8.43 -2.70
C ALA A 272 17.88 -7.74 -4.08
N VAL A 273 19.01 -7.08 -4.33
CA VAL A 273 19.36 -6.50 -5.64
C VAL A 273 19.12 -7.47 -6.82
N PRO A 274 19.41 -8.79 -6.74
CA PRO A 274 19.16 -9.70 -7.86
C PRO A 274 17.71 -9.83 -8.30
N LEU A 275 16.72 -9.53 -7.44
CA LEU A 275 15.31 -9.61 -7.82
C LEU A 275 14.82 -8.38 -8.60
N ILE A 276 15.57 -7.27 -8.58
CA ILE A 276 15.21 -6.05 -9.32
C ILE A 276 16.13 -5.80 -10.51
N ALA A 277 17.33 -6.40 -10.55
CA ALA A 277 18.38 -6.00 -11.49
C ALA A 277 18.02 -6.21 -12.97
N TRP A 278 17.09 -7.10 -13.29
CA TRP A 278 16.60 -7.35 -14.66
C TRP A 278 15.19 -6.81 -14.93
N GLU A 279 14.60 -6.09 -13.97
CA GLU A 279 13.29 -5.47 -14.15
C GLU A 279 13.39 -4.19 -14.98
N ASP A 280 12.23 -3.73 -15.49
CA ASP A 280 12.12 -2.48 -16.25
C ASP A 280 12.76 -1.30 -15.50
N SER A 281 13.41 -0.38 -16.24
CA SER A 281 14.11 0.77 -15.65
C SER A 281 13.21 1.62 -14.74
N SER A 282 11.90 1.65 -14.99
CA SER A 282 10.93 2.35 -14.15
C SER A 282 10.75 1.69 -12.77
N LYS A 283 10.73 0.35 -12.71
CA LYS A 283 10.66 -0.44 -11.47
C LYS A 283 11.96 -0.33 -10.69
N VAL A 284 13.10 -0.45 -11.37
CA VAL A 284 14.43 -0.24 -10.77
C VAL A 284 14.51 1.15 -10.14
N THR A 285 14.17 2.20 -10.89
CA THR A 285 14.18 3.59 -10.39
C THR A 285 13.25 3.79 -9.20
N ARG A 286 12.05 3.19 -9.22
CA ARG A 286 11.10 3.25 -8.10
C ARG A 286 11.65 2.55 -6.86
N TRP A 287 12.21 1.35 -7.01
CA TRP A 287 12.83 0.61 -5.90
C TRP A 287 14.02 1.38 -5.30
N MET A 288 14.91 1.93 -6.12
CA MET A 288 16.02 2.77 -5.66
C MET A 288 15.54 4.03 -4.91
N SER A 289 14.42 4.62 -5.35
CA SER A 289 13.91 5.85 -4.75
C SER A 289 13.53 5.73 -3.27
N SER A 290 13.25 4.52 -2.78
CA SER A 290 12.88 4.30 -1.37
C SER A 290 14.05 4.48 -0.39
N SER A 291 15.30 4.57 -0.87
CA SER A 291 16.49 4.73 -0.03
C SER A 291 17.32 5.98 -0.33
N ARG A 292 16.77 6.95 -1.10
CA ARG A 292 17.49 8.16 -1.55
C ARG A 292 18.10 9.00 -0.43
N GLU A 293 17.50 8.99 0.75
CA GLU A 293 17.98 9.75 1.91
C GLU A 293 19.13 9.05 2.65
N VAL A 294 19.39 7.78 2.34
CA VAL A 294 20.27 6.90 3.14
C VAL A 294 21.43 6.34 2.32
N LEU A 295 21.21 6.05 1.03
CA LEU A 295 22.20 5.45 0.15
C LEU A 295 22.53 6.36 -1.03
N ASP A 296 23.82 6.37 -1.38
CA ASP A 296 24.32 6.93 -2.63
C ASP A 296 23.66 6.22 -3.82
N GLN A 297 22.96 6.99 -4.66
CA GLN A 297 22.17 6.46 -5.76
C GLN A 297 23.03 6.03 -6.95
N ASP A 298 24.18 6.66 -7.15
CA ASP A 298 25.10 6.30 -8.23
C ASP A 298 25.83 5.01 -7.87
N ALA A 299 26.25 4.87 -6.61
CA ALA A 299 26.82 3.63 -6.11
C ALA A 299 25.81 2.47 -6.15
N LEU A 300 24.53 2.74 -5.84
CA LEU A 300 23.46 1.76 -5.92
C LEU A 300 23.15 1.34 -7.37
N ALA A 301 23.12 2.29 -8.31
CA ALA A 301 22.98 1.99 -9.73
C ALA A 301 24.13 1.09 -10.22
N ALA A 302 25.38 1.44 -9.85
CA ALA A 302 26.54 0.63 -10.17
C ALA A 302 26.49 -0.77 -9.52
N ALA A 303 25.87 -0.91 -8.35
CA ALA A 303 25.66 -2.22 -7.73
C ALA A 303 24.64 -3.07 -8.50
N VAL A 304 23.53 -2.46 -8.96
CA VAL A 304 22.55 -3.11 -9.83
C VAL A 304 23.20 -3.61 -11.12
N ASP A 305 23.98 -2.77 -11.78
CA ASP A 305 24.69 -3.15 -13.02
C ASP A 305 25.73 -4.24 -12.76
N ARG A 306 26.50 -4.17 -11.66
CA ARG A 306 27.43 -5.25 -11.27
C ARG A 306 26.73 -6.59 -11.08
N VAL A 307 25.58 -6.60 -10.40
CA VAL A 307 24.79 -7.82 -10.19
C VAL A 307 24.29 -8.37 -11.53
N ARG A 308 23.88 -7.49 -12.45
CA ARG A 308 23.48 -7.88 -13.80
C ARG A 308 24.63 -8.52 -14.57
N ASP A 309 25.82 -7.93 -14.52
CA ASP A 309 27.01 -8.38 -15.24
C ASP A 309 27.54 -9.73 -14.72
N ARG A 310 27.54 -9.93 -13.39
CA ARG A 310 28.09 -11.15 -12.77
C ARG A 310 27.06 -12.25 -12.57
N GLY A 311 25.78 -11.94 -12.56
CA GLY A 311 24.67 -12.89 -12.38
C GLY A 311 24.44 -13.36 -10.93
N TRP A 312 25.11 -12.76 -9.95
CA TRP A 312 25.01 -13.13 -8.53
C TRP A 312 25.19 -11.92 -7.61
N SER A 313 24.82 -12.11 -6.34
CA SER A 313 24.91 -11.15 -5.25
C SER A 313 25.68 -11.75 -4.07
N LEU A 314 26.34 -10.89 -3.30
CA LEU A 314 27.17 -11.28 -2.17
C LEU A 314 27.00 -10.29 -1.03
N VAL A 315 26.62 -10.80 0.13
CA VAL A 315 26.60 -10.04 1.38
C VAL A 315 27.69 -10.56 2.31
N LEU A 316 28.49 -9.65 2.82
CA LEU A 316 29.52 -9.87 3.81
C LEU A 316 28.96 -9.69 5.22
N GLU A 317 29.57 -10.36 6.19
CA GLU A 317 29.18 -10.23 7.58
C GLU A 317 29.69 -8.91 8.18
N SER A 318 28.79 -8.15 8.80
CA SER A 318 29.12 -6.89 9.49
C SER A 318 28.23 -6.68 10.72
N ASP A 319 28.57 -5.72 11.58
CA ASP A 319 27.76 -5.42 12.77
C ASP A 319 26.35 -4.93 12.40
N GLN A 320 26.25 -4.12 11.35
CA GLN A 320 25.01 -3.58 10.81
C GLN A 320 24.15 -4.71 10.22
N GLN A 321 24.77 -5.60 9.45
CA GLN A 321 24.14 -6.79 8.90
C GLN A 321 23.61 -7.71 10.02
N ARG A 322 24.42 -8.02 11.04
CA ARG A 322 23.98 -8.82 12.21
C ARG A 322 22.88 -8.15 13.02
N ARG A 323 22.87 -6.81 13.12
CA ARG A 323 21.79 -6.07 13.80
C ARG A 323 20.48 -6.21 13.02
N PHE A 324 20.51 -6.03 11.70
CA PHE A 324 19.35 -6.21 10.84
C PHE A 324 18.76 -7.61 10.96
N GLU A 325 19.58 -8.66 10.92
CA GLU A 325 19.08 -10.03 11.07
C GLU A 325 18.46 -10.30 12.42
N ARG A 326 19.04 -9.78 13.51
CA ARG A 326 18.42 -9.90 14.84
C ARG A 326 17.06 -9.19 14.90
N ALA A 327 16.94 -8.02 14.28
CA ALA A 327 15.67 -7.32 14.19
C ALA A 327 14.63 -8.13 13.40
N VAL A 328 15.01 -8.71 12.25
CA VAL A 328 14.15 -9.57 11.43
C VAL A 328 13.77 -10.88 12.15
N ALA A 329 14.69 -11.47 12.90
CA ALA A 329 14.45 -12.68 13.69
C ALA A 329 13.52 -12.42 14.89
N ALA A 330 13.53 -11.20 15.45
CA ALA A 330 12.64 -10.81 16.53
C ALA A 330 11.19 -10.57 16.08
N LEU A 331 10.93 -10.40 14.78
CA LEU A 331 9.57 -10.19 14.27
C LEU A 331 8.71 -11.46 14.43
N PRO A 332 7.47 -11.32 14.94
CA PRO A 332 6.50 -12.40 14.93
C PRO A 332 5.92 -12.61 13.53
N LEU A 333 5.35 -13.79 13.27
CA LEU A 333 4.76 -14.14 11.97
C LEU A 333 3.45 -13.40 11.65
N ARG A 334 2.82 -12.73 12.65
CA ARG A 334 1.53 -12.02 12.49
C ARG A 334 1.69 -10.52 12.70
N ASP A 335 1.81 -10.07 13.96
CA ASP A 335 1.75 -8.65 14.30
C ASP A 335 2.99 -8.20 15.09
N ALA A 336 3.86 -7.42 14.44
CA ALA A 336 5.00 -6.81 15.10
C ALA A 336 4.56 -5.64 15.98
N SER A 337 5.17 -5.51 17.16
CA SER A 337 4.97 -4.34 18.02
C SER A 337 5.54 -3.09 17.35
N ARG A 338 5.06 -1.90 17.74
CA ARG A 338 5.60 -0.62 17.25
C ARG A 338 7.12 -0.52 17.49
N GLU A 339 7.60 -1.02 18.63
CA GLU A 339 9.03 -1.03 18.96
C GLU A 339 9.83 -1.91 18.01
N GLN A 340 9.34 -3.12 17.71
CA GLN A 340 9.96 -4.03 16.76
C GLN A 340 10.01 -3.45 15.34
N THR A 341 8.92 -2.80 14.90
CA THR A 341 8.87 -2.12 13.60
C THR A 341 9.86 -0.95 13.52
N LEU A 342 9.98 -0.17 14.60
CA LEU A 342 10.95 0.93 14.68
C LEU A 342 12.39 0.42 14.66
N GLU A 343 12.69 -0.65 15.41
CA GLU A 343 14.04 -1.24 15.41
C GLU A 343 14.40 -1.84 14.05
N LEU A 344 13.46 -2.55 13.39
CA LEU A 344 13.66 -3.03 12.02
C LEU A 344 13.95 -1.88 11.06
N THR A 345 13.16 -0.80 11.16
CA THR A 345 13.35 0.39 10.32
C THR A 345 14.72 1.02 10.55
N ALA A 346 15.12 1.18 11.82
CA ALA A 346 16.42 1.73 12.18
C ALA A 346 17.59 0.84 11.70
N ALA A 347 17.47 -0.48 11.88
CA ALA A 347 18.47 -1.44 11.41
C ALA A 347 18.60 -1.42 9.89
N THR A 348 17.48 -1.37 9.17
CA THR A 348 17.45 -1.28 7.70
C THR A 348 18.13 0.00 7.20
N LYS A 349 17.86 1.14 7.84
CA LYS A 349 18.52 2.43 7.51
C LYS A 349 20.01 2.47 7.84
N SER A 350 20.51 1.53 8.65
CA SER A 350 21.93 1.45 9.00
C SER A 350 22.75 0.57 8.07
N LEU A 351 22.11 -0.10 7.10
CA LEU A 351 22.81 -1.01 6.19
C LEU A 351 23.77 -0.25 5.28
N ILE A 352 24.95 -0.83 5.08
CA ILE A 352 26.01 -0.27 4.25
C ILE A 352 26.01 -1.03 2.92
N LEU A 353 25.96 -0.29 1.81
CA LEU A 353 25.90 -0.89 0.47
C LEU A 353 27.10 -1.79 0.17
N ASP A 354 28.31 -1.39 0.57
CA ASP A 354 29.53 -2.17 0.30
C ASP A 354 29.57 -3.51 1.07
N ASP A 355 28.81 -3.64 2.15
CA ASP A 355 28.61 -4.94 2.82
C ASP A 355 27.65 -5.85 2.04
N TYR A 356 26.70 -5.28 1.27
CA TYR A 356 25.65 -6.03 0.57
C TYR A 356 25.94 -6.26 -0.91
N GLU A 357 26.81 -5.47 -1.52
CA GLU A 357 27.27 -5.61 -2.90
C GLU A 357 28.68 -5.01 -3.04
N PRO A 358 29.72 -5.63 -2.44
CA PRO A 358 31.07 -5.08 -2.43
C PRO A 358 31.55 -4.81 -3.86
N ALA A 359 32.09 -3.61 -4.09
CA ALA A 359 32.52 -3.21 -5.43
C ALA A 359 33.71 -4.03 -5.95
N LEU A 360 34.59 -4.48 -5.04
CA LEU A 360 35.81 -5.21 -5.34
C LEU A 360 36.00 -6.40 -4.40
N ILE A 361 36.25 -7.57 -4.98
CA ILE A 361 36.59 -8.79 -4.26
C ILE A 361 38.01 -9.19 -4.69
N HIS A 362 38.98 -9.03 -3.79
CA HIS A 362 40.37 -9.35 -4.08
C HIS A 362 40.58 -10.87 -3.98
N PRO A 363 41.15 -11.54 -5.00
CA PRO A 363 41.27 -13.00 -5.06
C PRO A 363 41.89 -13.64 -3.81
N ASP A 364 42.95 -13.03 -3.26
CA ASP A 364 43.73 -13.58 -2.15
C ASP A 364 43.22 -13.13 -0.77
N ARG A 365 42.31 -12.16 -0.71
CA ARG A 365 41.74 -11.67 0.55
C ARG A 365 40.66 -12.62 1.02
N LYS A 366 40.65 -12.91 2.33
CA LYS A 366 39.57 -13.66 2.97
C LYS A 366 38.45 -12.74 3.43
N TYR A 367 37.23 -13.22 3.28
CA TYR A 367 36.00 -12.52 3.62
C TYR A 367 35.08 -13.43 4.44
N ASP A 368 34.47 -12.86 5.47
CA ASP A 368 33.37 -13.49 6.19
C ASP A 368 32.10 -13.31 5.36
N VAL A 369 31.73 -14.36 4.63
CA VAL A 369 30.57 -14.31 3.72
C VAL A 369 29.31 -14.68 4.49
N ARG A 370 28.35 -13.76 4.51
CA ARG A 370 27.07 -13.99 5.16
C ARG A 370 26.11 -14.77 4.27
N VAL A 371 25.94 -14.31 3.02
CA VAL A 371 25.06 -14.93 2.04
C VAL A 371 25.57 -14.70 0.62
N MET A 372 25.46 -15.73 -0.22
CA MET A 372 25.63 -15.64 -1.67
C MET A 372 24.28 -15.94 -2.31
N SER A 373 23.85 -15.12 -3.26
CA SER A 373 22.51 -15.27 -3.86
C SER A 373 22.53 -15.22 -5.38
N VAL A 374 21.65 -15.99 -6.01
CA VAL A 374 21.47 -16.06 -7.46
C VAL A 374 19.98 -16.04 -7.82
N PRO A 375 19.59 -15.27 -8.85
CA PRO A 375 18.21 -15.21 -9.31
C PRO A 375 17.85 -16.46 -10.13
N VAL A 376 16.57 -16.83 -10.10
CA VAL A 376 15.95 -17.82 -10.99
C VAL A 376 14.88 -17.09 -11.78
N PHE A 377 14.86 -17.31 -13.09
CA PHE A 377 14.06 -16.52 -14.01
C PHE A 377 12.83 -17.30 -14.51
N ASP A 378 11.75 -16.58 -14.81
CA ASP A 378 10.60 -17.14 -15.52
C ASP A 378 10.80 -17.13 -17.05
N ASP A 379 9.75 -17.48 -17.80
CA ASP A 379 9.76 -17.55 -19.26
C ASP A 379 9.89 -16.18 -19.95
N ARG A 380 9.79 -15.10 -19.19
CA ARG A 380 9.95 -13.71 -19.66
C ARG A 380 11.31 -13.12 -19.31
N GLY A 381 12.16 -13.86 -18.60
CA GLY A 381 13.43 -13.35 -18.10
C GLY A 381 13.30 -12.47 -16.86
N SER A 382 12.15 -12.46 -16.19
CA SER A 382 11.97 -11.78 -14.90
C SER A 382 12.47 -12.67 -13.77
N ALA A 383 13.19 -12.07 -12.81
CA ALA A 383 13.69 -12.80 -11.64
C ALA A 383 12.52 -13.09 -10.67
N VAL A 384 12.09 -14.35 -10.60
CA VAL A 384 10.91 -14.75 -9.81
C VAL A 384 11.27 -15.42 -8.48
N LEU A 385 12.45 -16.05 -8.39
CA LEU A 385 13.00 -16.55 -7.13
C LEU A 385 14.43 -16.07 -6.94
N LEU A 386 14.83 -15.95 -5.68
CA LEU A 386 16.19 -15.73 -5.26
C LEU A 386 16.63 -16.94 -4.42
N LEU A 387 17.60 -17.70 -4.93
CA LEU A 387 18.26 -18.76 -4.19
C LEU A 387 19.42 -18.15 -3.41
N SER A 388 19.40 -18.33 -2.10
CA SER A 388 20.37 -17.76 -1.17
C SER A 388 21.03 -18.85 -0.36
N LEU A 389 22.36 -18.87 -0.37
CA LEU A 389 23.18 -19.82 0.37
C LEU A 389 23.74 -19.18 1.64
N TYR A 390 23.43 -19.79 2.78
CA TYR A 390 23.83 -19.35 4.12
C TYR A 390 24.77 -20.37 4.79
N LYS A 391 25.45 -19.91 5.86
CA LYS A 391 26.25 -20.75 6.78
C LYS A 391 27.43 -21.49 6.13
N LEU A 392 28.30 -20.76 5.44
CA LEU A 392 29.47 -21.33 4.75
C LEU A 392 30.60 -21.81 5.68
N GLY A 393 30.38 -21.83 7.00
CA GLY A 393 31.22 -22.47 8.01
C GLY A 393 32.61 -21.89 8.25
N ARG A 394 33.14 -21.08 7.33
CA ARG A 394 34.47 -20.46 7.37
C ARG A 394 34.55 -19.22 6.48
N PRO A 395 35.55 -18.33 6.69
CA PRO A 395 35.89 -17.31 5.72
C PRO A 395 36.34 -17.92 4.38
N LEU A 396 35.97 -17.27 3.27
CA LEU A 396 36.33 -17.66 1.91
C LEU A 396 37.29 -16.64 1.30
N SER A 397 38.27 -17.11 0.50
CA SER A 397 39.05 -16.20 -0.33
C SER A 397 38.21 -15.61 -1.47
N GLY A 398 38.62 -14.48 -2.04
CA GLY A 398 37.95 -13.91 -3.20
C GLY A 398 37.88 -14.87 -4.40
N ALA A 399 38.91 -15.70 -4.59
CA ALA A 399 38.90 -16.75 -5.62
C ALA A 399 37.83 -17.82 -5.30
N GLU A 400 37.78 -18.31 -4.05
CA GLU A 400 36.79 -19.29 -3.61
C GLU A 400 35.36 -18.74 -3.76
N ILE A 401 35.13 -17.46 -3.46
CA ILE A 401 33.82 -16.81 -3.62
C ILE A 401 33.40 -16.85 -5.10
N ASN A 402 34.29 -16.48 -6.02
CA ASN A 402 33.97 -16.50 -7.44
C ASN A 402 33.65 -17.91 -7.93
N ASP A 403 34.41 -18.92 -7.50
CA ASP A 403 34.16 -20.33 -7.85
C ASP A 403 32.79 -20.80 -7.30
N CYS A 404 32.49 -20.47 -6.04
CA CYS A 404 31.20 -20.79 -5.42
C CYS A 404 30.04 -20.11 -6.17
N CYS A 405 30.18 -18.83 -6.51
CA CYS A 405 29.16 -18.07 -7.23
C CYS A 405 28.96 -18.57 -8.67
N ALA A 406 30.03 -18.93 -9.39
CA ALA A 406 29.92 -19.54 -10.71
C ALA A 406 29.15 -20.87 -10.65
N ARG A 407 29.38 -21.65 -9.60
CA ARG A 407 28.64 -22.89 -9.35
C ARG A 407 27.17 -22.62 -9.02
N LEU A 408 26.88 -21.63 -8.17
CA LEU A 408 25.52 -21.17 -7.87
C LEU A 408 24.78 -20.73 -9.14
N VAL A 409 25.41 -19.96 -10.02
CA VAL A 409 24.83 -19.54 -11.31
C VAL A 409 24.49 -20.74 -12.19
N THR A 410 25.37 -21.75 -12.23
CA THR A 410 25.11 -22.99 -12.98
C THR A 410 23.87 -23.72 -12.46
N VAL A 411 23.71 -23.82 -11.14
CA VAL A 411 22.52 -24.45 -10.55
C VAL A 411 21.28 -23.60 -10.73
N ALA A 412 21.38 -22.28 -10.64
CA ALA A 412 20.28 -21.36 -10.90
C ALA A 412 19.78 -21.43 -12.35
N ALA A 413 20.68 -21.68 -13.32
CA ALA A 413 20.30 -21.94 -14.71
C ALA A 413 19.52 -23.25 -14.85
N ALA A 414 19.91 -24.32 -14.13
CA ALA A 414 19.15 -25.56 -14.08
C ALA A 414 17.77 -25.36 -13.42
N ALA A 415 17.70 -24.64 -12.30
CA ALA A 415 16.46 -24.27 -11.63
C ALA A 415 15.54 -23.44 -12.53
N THR A 416 16.10 -22.49 -13.29
CA THR A 416 15.40 -21.67 -14.29
C THR A 416 14.77 -22.56 -15.36
N ALA A 417 15.54 -23.51 -15.91
CA ALA A 417 15.03 -24.48 -16.88
C ALA A 417 13.94 -25.40 -16.28
N ALA A 418 14.08 -25.85 -15.03
CA ALA A 418 13.12 -26.72 -14.35
C ALA A 418 11.75 -26.06 -14.15
N ILE A 419 11.72 -24.72 -13.99
CA ILE A 419 10.45 -23.97 -13.92
C ILE A 419 9.92 -23.54 -15.29
N GLY A 420 10.63 -23.86 -16.38
CA GLY A 420 10.26 -23.49 -17.75
C GLY A 420 10.67 -22.07 -18.13
N GLY A 421 11.57 -21.46 -17.37
CA GLY A 421 12.06 -20.11 -17.60
C GLY A 421 13.29 -20.04 -18.50
N ALA A 422 13.72 -18.82 -18.78
CA ALA A 422 14.95 -18.52 -19.50
C ALA A 422 15.63 -17.29 -18.88
N PRO A 423 16.97 -17.24 -18.81
CA PRO A 423 17.65 -16.02 -18.41
C PRO A 423 17.31 -14.90 -19.42
N PRO A 424 17.31 -13.63 -18.97
CA PRO A 424 17.09 -12.49 -19.84
C PRO A 424 18.15 -12.45 -20.97
N PRO A 425 17.76 -11.94 -22.16
CA PRO A 425 18.56 -11.99 -23.38
C PRO A 425 19.84 -11.16 -23.35
#